data_AF-A0A2D7H152-F1
#
_entry.id   AF-A0A2D7H152-F1
#
_cell.length_a   1.000
_cell.length_b   1.000
_cell.length_c   1.000
_cell.angle_alpha   90.00
_cell.angle_beta   90.00
_cell.angle_gamma   90.00
#
_symmetry.space_group_name_H-M   'P 1'
#
loop_
_entity.id
_entity.type
_entity.pdbx_description
1 polymer ?
#
loop_
_entity_poly.entity_id
_entity_poly.type
_entity_poly.pdbx_seq_one_letter_code
_entity_poly.pdbx_strand_id
1 'polypeptide(L)'
;MSVGIYKQGQGYWVRLMSAIGFGLLVMMGVIWLWDQIGGIQIGNLEPVYVQGGVSVIVIAICGLIGFQLIGRKPKFVDFMIATEGEMRKVNWSTRREIVGSTILVILLTLFIALFCKVVDLAFSAFFQWIDVLQS
;
A
#
# COMPACT_ATOMS: atom_id res chain seq x y z
N MET A 1 22.30 28.90 6.40
CA MET A 1 21.46 28.24 5.37
C MET A 1 20.08 28.04 5.96
N SER A 2 19.05 28.69 5.42
CA SER A 2 17.67 28.56 5.92
C SER A 2 17.24 27.09 5.91
N VAL A 3 16.78 26.57 7.04
CA VAL A 3 16.14 25.25 7.18
C VAL A 3 14.70 25.35 6.65
N GLY A 4 14.55 25.89 5.45
CA GLY A 4 13.27 26.12 4.79
C GLY A 4 12.92 24.95 3.89
N ILE A 5 11.65 24.55 3.90
CA ILE A 5 11.09 23.64 2.89
C ILE A 5 11.28 24.29 1.51
N TYR A 6 11.77 23.51 0.54
CA TYR A 6 11.96 23.99 -0.83
C TYR A 6 10.59 24.21 -1.50
N LYS A 7 10.38 25.40 -2.10
CA LYS A 7 9.12 25.86 -2.73
C LYS A 7 7.89 25.62 -1.85
N GLN A 8 7.78 26.38 -0.76
CA GLN A 8 6.63 26.33 0.14
C GLN A 8 5.34 26.72 -0.61
N GLY A 9 4.31 25.88 -0.50
CA GLY A 9 2.97 26.14 -1.05
C GLY A 9 2.62 25.43 -2.38
N GLN A 10 3.58 24.86 -3.11
CA GLN A 10 3.32 24.09 -4.35
C GLN A 10 3.44 22.58 -4.12
N GLY A 11 2.60 21.75 -4.73
CA GLY A 11 2.67 20.29 -4.51
C GLY A 11 2.06 19.85 -3.18
N TYR A 12 1.22 20.67 -2.53
CA TYR A 12 0.80 20.45 -1.15
C TYR A 12 0.15 19.08 -0.95
N TRP A 13 -0.84 18.74 -1.79
CA TRP A 13 -1.58 17.50 -1.66
C TRP A 13 -0.71 16.27 -1.93
N VAL A 14 0.12 16.32 -2.97
CA VAL A 14 1.02 15.20 -3.31
C VAL A 14 2.06 15.00 -2.19
N ARG A 15 2.63 16.08 -1.65
CA ARG A 15 3.57 16.00 -0.52
C ARG A 15 2.93 15.46 0.74
N LEU A 16 1.72 15.91 1.06
CA LEU A 16 0.98 15.44 2.23
C LEU A 16 0.66 13.94 2.10
N MET A 17 0.11 13.51 0.95
CA MET A 17 -0.26 12.11 0.74
C MET A 17 0.97 11.18 0.73
N SER A 18 2.08 11.60 0.13
CA SER A 18 3.33 10.84 0.20
C SER A 18 3.92 10.80 1.61
N ALA A 19 3.80 11.87 2.40
CA ALA A 19 4.26 11.90 3.79
C ALA A 19 3.41 10.98 4.68
N ILE A 20 2.09 10.98 4.50
CA ILE A 20 1.18 10.07 5.21
C ILE A 20 1.48 8.63 4.82
N GLY A 21 1.58 8.32 3.53
CA GLY A 21 1.89 6.97 3.04
C GLY A 21 3.24 6.46 3.55
N PHE A 22 4.28 7.30 3.48
CA PHE A 22 5.59 6.97 4.04
C PHE A 22 5.54 6.76 5.56
N GLY A 23 4.83 7.63 6.28
CA GLY A 23 4.63 7.50 7.73
C GLY A 23 3.95 6.18 8.11
N LEU A 24 2.88 5.80 7.40
CA LEU A 24 2.19 4.52 7.62
C LEU A 24 3.10 3.33 7.36
N LEU A 25 3.89 3.36 6.28
CA LEU A 25 4.86 2.30 5.98
C LEU A 25 5.93 2.17 7.07
N VAL A 26 6.45 3.29 7.59
CA VAL A 26 7.40 3.29 8.70
C VAL A 26 6.77 2.71 9.97
N MET A 27 5.54 3.10 10.29
CA MET A 27 4.82 2.56 11.45
C MET A 27 4.60 1.05 11.34
N MET A 28 4.14 0.55 10.19
CA MET A 28 4.01 -0.89 9.94
C MET A 28 5.35 -1.62 10.03
N GLY A 29 6.42 -1.03 9.48
CA GLY A 29 7.77 -1.59 9.56
C GLY A 29 8.28 -1.68 11.00
N VAL A 30 7.98 -0.69 11.84
CA VAL A 30 8.40 -0.68 13.25
C VAL A 30 7.62 -1.72 14.07
N ILE A 31 6.32 -1.88 13.82
CA ILE A 31 5.51 -2.92 14.48
C ILE A 31 6.04 -4.31 14.12
N TRP A 32 6.33 -4.55 12.85
CA TRP A 32 6.93 -5.81 12.41
C TRP A 32 8.31 -6.03 13.03
N LEU A 33 9.16 -5.01 13.05
CA LEU A 33 10.51 -5.08 13.59
C LEU A 33 10.52 -5.32 15.11
N TRP A 34 9.54 -4.77 15.84
CA TRP A 34 9.36 -5.04 17.26
C TRP A 34 9.13 -6.53 17.53
N ASP A 35 8.27 -7.19 16.74
CA ASP A 35 7.99 -8.62 16.85
C ASP A 35 9.23 -9.49 16.54
N GLN A 36 10.00 -9.12 15.51
CA GLN A 36 11.20 -9.87 15.13
C GLN A 36 12.33 -9.78 16.17
N ILE A 37 12.52 -8.64 16.82
CA ILE A 37 13.53 -8.45 17.86
C ILE A 37 13.07 -9.09 19.19
N GLY A 38 11.77 -9.34 19.34
CA GLY A 38 11.15 -10.21 20.35
C GLY A 38 11.88 -11.54 20.59
N GLY A 39 12.33 -12.18 19.52
CA GLY A 39 12.94 -13.51 19.54
C GLY A 39 14.45 -13.53 19.83
N ILE A 40 15.12 -12.38 19.90
CA ILE A 40 16.59 -12.31 20.00
C ILE A 40 16.99 -11.88 21.41
N GLN A 41 17.45 -12.83 22.22
CA GLN A 41 18.00 -12.56 23.56
C GLN A 41 19.50 -12.22 23.44
N ILE A 42 19.87 -10.95 23.65
CA ILE A 42 21.27 -10.49 23.70
C ILE A 42 21.66 -10.24 25.16
N GLY A 43 22.26 -11.24 25.82
CA GLY A 43 22.84 -11.11 27.16
C GLY A 43 21.83 -10.89 28.29
N ASN A 44 22.21 -10.07 29.29
CA ASN A 44 21.45 -9.76 30.52
C ASN A 44 20.59 -8.48 30.45
N LEU A 45 20.45 -7.89 29.26
CA LEU A 45 19.59 -6.71 29.07
C LEU A 45 18.16 -7.17 28.86
N GLU A 46 17.19 -6.57 29.55
CA GLU A 46 15.79 -6.87 29.30
C GLU A 46 15.47 -6.58 27.82
N PRO A 47 14.88 -7.54 27.10
CA PRO A 47 14.66 -7.43 25.66
C PRO A 47 13.82 -6.20 25.28
N VAL A 48 13.01 -5.69 26.22
CA VAL A 48 12.20 -4.48 26.07
C VAL A 48 13.05 -3.22 25.81
N TYR A 49 14.21 -3.06 26.45
CA TYR A 49 15.06 -1.87 26.24
C TYR A 49 15.77 -1.90 24.87
N VAL A 50 16.18 -3.09 24.43
CA VAL A 50 16.82 -3.28 23.12
C VAL A 50 15.79 -3.07 22.00
N GLN A 51 14.59 -3.61 22.15
CA GLN A 51 13.48 -3.41 21.21
C GLN A 51 13.10 -1.93 21.11
N GLY A 52 12.86 -1.27 22.25
CA GLY A 52 12.52 0.15 22.30
C GLY A 52 13.59 1.04 21.68
N GLY A 53 14.86 0.80 22.01
CA GLY A 53 15.98 1.57 21.47
C GLY A 53 16.07 1.46 19.94
N VAL A 54 16.00 0.24 19.40
CA VAL A 54 16.09 0.02 17.95
C VAL A 54 14.90 0.63 17.22
N SER A 55 13.68 0.43 17.72
CA SER A 55 12.47 0.99 17.10
C SER A 55 12.51 2.52 17.03
N VAL A 56 12.95 3.20 18.09
CA VAL A 56 13.07 4.67 18.10
C VAL A 56 14.12 5.16 17.11
N ILE A 57 15.27 4.48 17.03
CA ILE A 57 16.33 4.80 16.07
C ILE A 57 15.82 4.65 14.63
N VAL A 58 15.10 3.57 14.33
CA VAL A 58 14.51 3.33 13.00
C VAL A 58 13.51 4.43 12.65
N ILE A 59 12.61 4.80 13.57
CA ILE A 59 11.66 5.90 13.35
C ILE A 59 12.41 7.21 13.06
N ALA A 60 13.44 7.53 13.84
CA ALA A 60 14.20 8.76 13.67
C ALA A 60 14.92 8.81 12.31
N ILE A 61 15.61 7.73 11.92
CA ILE A 61 16.32 7.64 10.64
C ILE A 61 15.33 7.71 9.48
N CYS A 62 14.26 6.93 9.51
CA CYS A 62 13.24 6.95 8.47
C CYS A 62 12.55 8.32 8.38
N GLY A 63 12.20 8.94 9.50
CA GLY A 63 11.62 10.28 9.55
C GLY A 63 12.52 11.34 8.93
N LEU A 64 13.83 11.30 9.22
CA LEU A 64 14.81 12.19 8.60
C LEU A 64 14.93 11.97 7.09
N ILE A 65 14.93 10.71 6.64
CA ILE A 65 14.94 10.36 5.21
C ILE A 65 13.68 10.90 4.53
N GLY A 66 12.50 10.67 5.11
CA GLY A 66 11.23 11.17 4.60
C GLY A 66 11.22 12.70 4.48
N PHE A 67 11.68 13.41 5.50
CA PHE A 67 11.82 14.86 5.49
C PHE A 67 12.76 15.35 4.39
N GLN A 68 13.90 14.68 4.19
CA GLN A 68 14.84 15.05 3.13
C GLN A 68 14.27 14.81 1.73
N LEU A 69 13.61 13.68 1.49
CA LEU A 69 13.05 13.33 0.19
C LEU A 69 11.86 14.22 -0.18
N ILE A 70 10.92 14.43 0.75
CA ILE A 70 9.64 15.12 0.47
C ILE A 70 9.77 16.64 0.60
N GLY A 71 10.60 17.14 1.52
CA GLY A 71 10.66 18.57 1.86
C GLY A 71 11.86 19.32 1.32
N ARG A 72 13.00 18.65 1.08
CA ARG A 72 14.29 19.32 0.91
C ARG A 72 14.99 19.06 -0.43
N LYS A 73 14.92 17.84 -0.97
CA LYS A 73 15.61 17.53 -2.24
C LYS A 73 14.85 18.15 -3.42
N PRO A 74 15.46 19.07 -4.19
CA PRO A 74 14.75 19.83 -5.22
C PRO A 74 14.22 18.94 -6.33
N LYS A 75 14.98 17.91 -6.76
CA LYS A 75 14.55 16.96 -7.80
C LYS A 75 13.24 16.24 -7.46
N PHE A 76 13.10 15.78 -6.22
CA PHE A 76 11.89 15.08 -5.77
C PHE A 76 10.72 16.05 -5.61
N VAL A 77 10.98 17.22 -5.03
CA VAL A 77 9.96 18.25 -4.88
C VAL A 77 9.41 18.72 -6.23
N ASP A 78 10.29 19.03 -7.18
CA ASP A 78 9.90 19.47 -8.52
C ASP A 78 9.14 18.37 -9.28
N PHE A 79 9.52 17.10 -9.09
CA PHE A 79 8.76 15.96 -9.61
C PHE A 79 7.34 15.91 -9.01
N MET A 80 7.20 16.02 -7.68
CA MET A 80 5.89 15.98 -7.02
C MET A 80 4.97 17.13 -7.45
N ILE A 81 5.54 18.33 -7.66
CA ILE A 81 4.81 19.48 -8.19
C ILE A 81 4.35 19.20 -9.63
N ALA A 82 5.23 18.63 -10.47
CA ALA A 82 4.87 18.26 -11.85
C ALA A 82 3.78 17.18 -11.88
N THR A 83 3.85 16.17 -11.00
CA THR A 83 2.81 15.15 -10.83
C THR A 83 1.47 15.77 -10.44
N GLU A 84 1.44 16.70 -9.49
CA GLU A 84 0.20 17.43 -9.13
C GLU A 84 -0.37 18.17 -10.36
N GLY A 85 0.49 18.85 -11.11
CA GLY A 85 0.10 19.55 -12.34
C GLY A 85 -0.49 18.62 -13.40
N GLU A 86 0.06 17.41 -13.55
CA GLU A 86 -0.44 16.41 -14.50
C GLU A 86 -1.75 15.77 -14.02
N MET A 87 -1.86 15.47 -12.72
CA MET A 87 -3.09 14.92 -12.13
C MET A 87 -4.28 15.87 -12.26
N ARG A 88 -4.06 17.19 -12.29
CA ARG A 88 -5.12 18.19 -12.53
C ARG A 88 -5.66 18.16 -13.97
N LYS A 89 -4.93 17.58 -14.92
CA LYS A 89 -5.40 17.41 -16.31
C LYS A 89 -6.26 16.15 -16.49
N VAL A 90 -6.22 15.24 -15.52
CA VAL A 90 -7.00 14.00 -15.57
C VAL A 90 -8.46 14.33 -15.32
N ASN A 91 -9.30 14.11 -16.32
CA ASN A 91 -10.74 14.15 -16.16
C ASN A 91 -11.19 12.91 -15.42
N TRP A 92 -11.67 13.07 -14.20
CA TRP A 92 -12.26 11.96 -13.45
C TRP A 92 -13.64 11.61 -14.03
N SER A 93 -13.87 10.31 -14.28
CA SER A 93 -15.14 9.80 -14.79
C SER A 93 -16.32 10.24 -13.94
N THR A 94 -17.45 10.50 -14.60
CA THR A 94 -18.65 10.90 -13.88
C THR A 94 -19.19 9.75 -13.03
N ARG A 95 -19.93 10.04 -11.95
CA ARG A 95 -20.52 9.00 -11.09
C ARG A 95 -21.37 7.99 -11.88
N ARG A 96 -22.03 8.43 -12.95
CA ARG A 96 -22.84 7.56 -13.82
C ARG A 96 -21.98 6.55 -14.59
N GLU A 97 -20.84 6.99 -15.13
CA GLU A 97 -19.88 6.10 -15.81
C GLU A 97 -19.28 5.08 -14.86
N ILE A 98 -18.90 5.51 -13.65
CA ILE A 98 -18.31 4.62 -12.64
C ILE A 98 -19.32 3.53 -12.25
N VAL A 99 -20.58 3.90 -12.00
CA VAL A 99 -21.63 2.93 -11.67
C VAL A 99 -21.90 1.99 -12.86
N GLY A 100 -21.98 2.52 -14.08
CA GLY A 100 -22.14 1.70 -15.28
C GLY A 100 -21.01 0.68 -15.46
N SER A 101 -19.76 1.11 -15.34
CA SER A 101 -18.59 0.25 -15.43
C SER A 101 -18.57 -0.82 -14.33
N THR A 102 -18.91 -0.45 -13.09
CA THR A 102 -18.94 -1.39 -11.95
C THR A 102 -20.02 -2.45 -12.13
N ILE A 103 -21.23 -2.07 -12.58
CA ILE A 103 -22.33 -3.02 -12.83
C ILE A 103 -21.94 -4.02 -13.92
N LEU A 104 -21.33 -3.56 -15.02
CA LEU A 104 -20.87 -4.44 -16.10
C LEU A 104 -19.83 -5.44 -15.59
N VAL A 105 -18.86 -5.00 -14.79
CA VAL A 105 -17.85 -5.89 -14.20
C VAL A 105 -18.52 -6.92 -13.30
N ILE A 106 -19.47 -6.53 -12.45
CA ILE A 106 -20.20 -7.47 -11.56
C ILE A 106 -20.99 -8.51 -12.38
N LEU A 107 -21.68 -8.08 -13.44
CA LEU A 107 -22.44 -9.00 -14.28
C LEU A 107 -21.52 -9.97 -15.04
N LEU A 108 -20.41 -9.48 -15.57
CA LEU A 108 -19.42 -10.30 -16.27
C LEU A 108 -18.78 -11.32 -15.32
N THR A 109 -18.38 -10.91 -14.12
CA THR A 109 -17.76 -11.81 -13.15
C THR A 109 -18.75 -12.84 -12.63
N LEU A 110 -20.01 -12.47 -12.40
CA LEU A 110 -21.08 -13.40 -12.05
C LEU A 110 -21.33 -14.42 -13.17
N PHE A 111 -21.39 -13.96 -14.42
CA PHE A 111 -21.54 -14.85 -15.58
C PHE A 111 -20.39 -15.86 -15.68
N ILE A 112 -19.15 -15.41 -15.54
CA ILE A 112 -17.97 -16.30 -15.53
C ILE A 112 -18.06 -17.28 -14.36
N ALA A 113 -18.42 -16.84 -13.15
CA ALA A 113 -18.55 -17.71 -11.99
C ALA A 113 -19.63 -18.78 -12.18
N LEU A 114 -20.78 -18.43 -12.76
CA LEU A 114 -21.85 -19.38 -13.08
C LEU A 114 -21.40 -20.38 -14.14
N PHE A 115 -20.72 -19.92 -15.19
CA PHE A 115 -20.16 -20.78 -16.23
C PHE A 115 -19.17 -21.78 -15.64
N CYS A 116 -18.20 -21.30 -14.84
CA CYS A 116 -17.26 -22.18 -14.13
C CYS A 116 -18.00 -23.19 -13.27
N LYS A 117 -19.03 -22.78 -12.52
CA LYS A 117 -19.82 -23.70 -11.69
C LYS A 117 -20.50 -24.79 -12.50
N VAL A 118 -21.08 -24.44 -13.65
CA VAL A 118 -21.72 -25.41 -14.56
C VAL A 118 -20.70 -26.40 -15.11
N VAL A 119 -19.55 -25.90 -15.54
CA VAL A 119 -18.45 -26.73 -16.06
C VAL A 119 -17.93 -27.66 -14.97
N ASP A 120 -17.66 -27.15 -13.77
CA ASP A 120 -17.19 -27.95 -12.63
C ASP A 120 -18.18 -29.04 -12.24
N LEU A 121 -19.50 -28.74 -12.26
CA LEU A 121 -20.54 -29.74 -12.00
C LEU A 121 -20.60 -30.80 -13.11
N ALA A 122 -20.47 -30.39 -14.39
CA ALA A 122 -20.43 -31.31 -15.50
C ALA A 122 -19.21 -32.25 -15.43
N PHE A 123 -18.02 -31.70 -15.11
CA PHE A 123 -16.82 -32.49 -14.87
C PHE A 123 -16.98 -33.44 -13.67
N SER A 124 -17.54 -32.95 -12.56
CA SER A 124 -17.80 -33.77 -11.37
C SER A 124 -18.73 -34.94 -11.68
N ALA A 125 -19.83 -34.69 -12.38
CA ALA A 125 -20.78 -35.72 -12.80
C ALA A 125 -20.16 -36.73 -13.79
N PHE A 126 -19.35 -36.25 -14.74
CA PHE A 126 -18.62 -37.09 -15.68
C PHE A 126 -17.63 -38.03 -14.97
N PHE A 127 -16.88 -37.52 -13.99
CA PHE A 127 -15.93 -38.33 -13.23
C PHE A 127 -16.60 -39.28 -12.22
N GLN A 128 -17.76 -38.91 -11.66
CA GLN A 128 -18.60 -39.82 -10.87
C GLN A 128 -19.16 -40.96 -11.73
N TRP A 129 -19.56 -40.69 -12.98
CA TRP A 129 -20.02 -41.73 -13.89
C TRP A 129 -18.94 -42.74 -14.26
N ILE A 130 -17.68 -42.32 -14.31
CA ILE A 130 -16.50 -43.18 -14.54
C ILE A 130 -16.02 -43.86 -13.22
N ASP A 131 -16.72 -43.65 -12.11
CA ASP A 131 -16.46 -44.27 -10.79
C ASP A 131 -15.06 -43.94 -10.20
N VAL A 132 -14.47 -42.82 -10.65
CA VAL A 132 -13.20 -42.28 -10.15
C VAL A 132 -13.42 -41.42 -8.91
N LEU A 133 -14.60 -40.80 -8.77
CA LEU A 133 -15.03 -40.04 -7.61
C LEU A 133 -16.18 -40.78 -6.90
N GLN A 134 -15.97 -41.17 -5.64
CA GLN A 134 -17.08 -41.65 -4.79
C GLN A 134 -18.04 -40.50 -4.51
N SER A 135 -19.34 -40.81 -4.53
CA SER A 135 -20.45 -39.86 -4.50
C SER A 135 -20.48 -39.01 -3.23
#